data_AF-A0A3P6FY13-F1
#
_entry.id   AF-A0A3P6FY13-F1
#
_cell.length_a   1.000
_cell.length_b   1.000
_cell.length_c   1.000
_cell.angle_alpha   90.00
_cell.angle_beta   90.00
_cell.angle_gamma   90.00
#
_symmetry.space_group_name_H-M   'P 1'
#
loop_
_entity.id
_entity.type
_entity.pdbx_description
1 polymer ?
#
loop_
_entity_poly.entity_id
_entity_poly.type
_entity_poly.pdbx_seq_one_letter_code
_entity_poly.pdbx_strand_id
1 'polypeptide(L)'
;GNFVSNSQNNNQHESRDDVSLRSKESQYRGKLWECMKAHSDYYQPIIAAVESAKKAVRKEAQAVVAPSSVGRDVMEWRKDPKVREEVDKYYDFMERGACKESWIALAQCWYAADCAKEDKDKLTFMLGECVEAHSDYYHPVLEPASKVAEEQLFKELDAFVLTSSDQPKVGEDELTERILEFMNGGDCKESFTPWLDIIIEEAEAEAAASS
;
A
#
# COMPACT_ATOMS: atom_id res chain seq x y z
N GLY A 1 -5.76 40.23 -31.51
CA GLY A 1 -4.58 39.38 -31.67
C GLY A 1 -4.15 38.90 -30.32
N ASN A 2 -4.40 37.62 -30.07
CA ASN A 2 -4.12 36.76 -28.93
C ASN A 2 -3.13 37.25 -27.85
N PHE A 3 -3.61 37.34 -26.61
CA PHE A 3 -2.84 37.05 -25.40
C PHE A 3 -3.33 35.69 -24.89
N VAL A 4 -2.53 34.64 -25.09
CA VAL A 4 -2.72 33.34 -24.43
C VAL A 4 -1.74 33.34 -23.26
N SER A 5 -2.27 33.52 -22.05
CA SER A 5 -1.55 33.23 -20.81
C SER A 5 -1.72 31.74 -20.55
N ASN A 6 -0.66 30.96 -20.80
CA ASN A 6 -0.64 29.54 -20.50
C ASN A 6 -0.32 29.36 -19.01
N SER A 7 -1.28 28.78 -18.30
CA SER A 7 -1.23 28.47 -16.88
C SER A 7 -0.38 27.21 -16.63
N GLN A 8 0.46 27.29 -15.60
CA GLN A 8 0.83 26.20 -14.67
C GLN A 8 1.41 24.90 -15.27
N ASN A 9 2.75 24.80 -15.29
CA ASN A 9 3.46 23.55 -15.08
C ASN A 9 4.04 23.57 -13.65
N ASN A 10 3.26 23.11 -12.68
CA ASN A 10 3.78 22.72 -11.37
C ASN A 10 4.12 21.22 -11.43
N ASN A 11 5.19 20.88 -12.15
CA ASN A 11 5.86 19.60 -11.92
C ASN A 11 6.70 19.81 -10.65
N GLN A 12 6.23 19.28 -9.52
CA GLN A 12 7.11 19.11 -8.36
C GLN A 12 8.23 18.16 -8.80
N HIS A 13 9.45 18.70 -8.85
CA HIS A 13 10.65 17.93 -9.13
C HIS A 13 10.99 17.15 -7.86
N GLU A 14 10.54 15.90 -7.80
CA GLU A 14 10.93 14.92 -6.79
C GLU A 14 12.47 14.88 -6.70
N SER A 15 13.00 15.13 -5.51
CA SER A 15 14.45 15.24 -5.33
C SER A 15 15.10 13.84 -5.41
N ARG A 16 16.35 13.79 -5.89
CA ARG A 16 17.11 12.53 -5.96
C ARG A 16 17.25 11.84 -4.59
N ASP A 17 17.21 12.61 -3.51
CA ASP A 17 17.37 12.12 -2.15
C ASP A 17 16.08 11.44 -1.65
N ASP A 18 14.91 11.92 -2.07
CA ASP A 18 13.59 11.37 -1.75
C ASP A 18 13.36 10.00 -2.42
N VAL A 19 13.71 9.87 -3.71
CA VAL A 19 13.72 8.58 -4.43
C VAL A 19 14.69 7.58 -3.78
N SER A 20 15.83 8.04 -3.28
CA SER A 20 16.80 7.18 -2.58
C SER A 20 16.31 6.73 -1.20
N LEU A 21 15.46 7.49 -0.53
CA LEU A 21 14.90 7.15 0.77
C LEU A 21 13.81 6.09 0.62
N ARG A 22 12.84 6.31 -0.27
CA ARG A 22 11.77 5.33 -0.59
C ARG A 22 12.33 3.97 -1.02
N SER A 23 13.39 3.96 -1.83
CA SER A 23 14.04 2.71 -2.23
C SER A 23 14.65 1.94 -1.04
N LYS A 24 15.23 2.64 -0.06
CA LYS A 24 15.76 2.02 1.17
C LYS A 24 14.64 1.53 2.08
N GLU A 25 13.60 2.34 2.28
CA GLU A 25 12.42 2.01 3.09
C GLU A 25 11.77 0.71 2.60
N SER A 26 11.54 0.60 1.29
CA SER A 26 11.08 -0.63 0.63
C SER A 26 12.01 -1.83 0.85
N GLN A 27 13.33 -1.62 0.74
CA GLN A 27 14.31 -2.69 0.98
C GLN A 27 14.27 -3.21 2.43
N TYR A 28 14.21 -2.32 3.42
CA TYR A 28 14.17 -2.71 4.83
C TYR A 28 12.83 -3.35 5.19
N ARG A 29 11.72 -2.80 4.72
CA ARG A 29 10.38 -3.39 4.85
C ARG A 29 10.33 -4.82 4.30
N GLY A 30 10.94 -5.04 3.12
CA GLY A 30 11.06 -6.37 2.52
C GLY A 30 11.86 -7.35 3.39
N LYS A 31 13.04 -6.94 3.89
CA LYS A 31 13.87 -7.77 4.78
C LYS A 31 13.14 -8.11 6.08
N LEU A 32 12.47 -7.13 6.68
CA LEU A 32 11.65 -7.32 7.87
C LEU A 32 10.56 -8.36 7.62
N TRP A 33 9.82 -8.23 6.53
CA TRP A 33 8.77 -9.17 6.16
C TRP A 33 9.29 -10.60 5.97
N GLU A 34 10.42 -10.77 5.27
CA GLU A 34 11.03 -12.11 5.12
C GLU A 34 11.46 -12.70 6.47
N CYS A 35 12.03 -11.89 7.36
CA CYS A 35 12.38 -12.34 8.71
C CYS A 35 11.12 -12.76 9.49
N MET A 36 10.07 -11.93 9.52
CA MET A 36 8.84 -12.24 10.25
C MET A 36 8.21 -13.54 9.76
N LYS A 37 8.21 -13.79 8.44
CA LYS A 37 7.74 -15.07 7.88
C LYS A 37 8.61 -16.26 8.30
N ALA A 38 9.92 -16.10 8.36
CA ALA A 38 10.83 -17.16 8.82
C ALA A 38 10.64 -17.47 10.32
N HIS A 39 10.31 -16.46 11.12
CA HIS A 39 10.02 -16.53 12.56
C HIS A 39 8.52 -16.41 12.85
N SER A 40 7.69 -17.04 12.00
CA SER A 40 6.24 -16.80 12.01
C SER A 40 5.53 -17.27 13.26
N ASP A 41 6.11 -18.17 14.05
CA ASP A 41 5.58 -18.62 15.34
C ASP A 41 5.48 -17.47 16.35
N TYR A 42 6.51 -16.61 16.41
CA TYR A 42 6.48 -15.38 17.19
C TYR A 42 5.60 -14.32 16.52
N TYR A 43 5.85 -14.03 15.23
CA TYR A 43 5.24 -12.91 14.51
C TYR A 43 3.85 -13.16 13.93
N GLN A 44 3.26 -14.33 14.16
CA GLN A 44 1.93 -14.73 13.64
C GLN A 44 0.87 -13.62 13.80
N PRO A 45 0.72 -12.97 14.97
CA PRO A 45 -0.33 -11.96 15.15
C PRO A 45 -0.21 -10.77 14.20
N ILE A 46 1.00 -10.24 14.02
CA ILE A 46 1.24 -9.11 13.12
C ILE A 46 1.12 -9.55 11.66
N ILE A 47 1.62 -10.73 11.30
CA ILE A 47 1.46 -11.29 9.95
C ILE A 47 -0.03 -11.44 9.61
N ALA A 48 -0.83 -11.97 10.54
CA ALA A 48 -2.27 -12.14 10.36
C ALA A 48 -2.98 -10.78 10.21
N ALA A 49 -2.61 -9.78 11.00
CA ALA A 49 -3.14 -8.42 10.88
C ALA A 49 -2.86 -7.81 9.50
N VAL A 50 -1.61 -7.93 9.02
CA VAL A 50 -1.20 -7.46 7.68
C VAL A 50 -1.96 -8.19 6.56
N GLU A 51 -2.12 -9.51 6.65
CA GLU A 51 -2.87 -10.29 5.65
C GLU A 51 -4.38 -9.99 5.69
N SER A 52 -4.93 -9.70 6.87
CA SER A 52 -6.32 -9.21 7.03
C SER A 52 -6.50 -7.85 6.36
N ALA A 53 -5.59 -6.90 6.60
CA ALA A 53 -5.59 -5.59 5.95
C ALA A 53 -5.46 -5.71 4.43
N LYS A 54 -4.53 -6.52 3.92
CA LYS A 54 -4.39 -6.80 2.47
C LYS A 54 -5.70 -7.33 1.86
N LYS A 55 -6.42 -8.21 2.56
CA LYS A 55 -7.71 -8.73 2.10
C LYS A 55 -8.79 -7.65 2.06
N ALA A 56 -8.83 -6.76 3.05
CA ALA A 56 -9.74 -5.62 3.08
C ALA A 56 -9.43 -4.65 1.93
N VAL A 57 -8.16 -4.28 1.74
CA VAL A 57 -7.68 -3.47 0.61
C VAL A 57 -8.10 -4.07 -0.71
N ARG A 58 -7.94 -5.38 -0.89
CA ARG A 58 -8.36 -6.05 -2.14
C ARG A 58 -9.86 -5.90 -2.38
N LYS A 59 -10.68 -6.08 -1.35
CA LYS A 59 -12.14 -5.94 -1.46
C LYS A 59 -12.55 -4.50 -1.80
N GLU A 60 -11.88 -3.53 -1.20
CA GLU A 60 -12.16 -2.12 -1.46
C GLU A 60 -11.69 -1.69 -2.86
N ALA A 61 -10.50 -2.14 -3.28
CA ALA A 61 -10.02 -1.96 -4.64
C ALA A 61 -10.99 -2.59 -5.67
N GLN A 62 -11.60 -3.75 -5.37
CA GLN A 62 -12.65 -4.30 -6.22
C GLN A 62 -13.89 -3.38 -6.27
N ALA A 63 -14.28 -2.78 -5.14
CA ALA A 63 -15.41 -1.86 -5.09
C ALA A 63 -15.17 -0.60 -5.93
N VAL A 64 -13.92 -0.12 -6.00
CA VAL A 64 -13.52 1.01 -6.83
C VAL A 64 -13.44 0.64 -8.32
N VAL A 65 -12.77 -0.47 -8.65
CA VAL A 65 -12.52 -0.89 -10.04
C VAL A 65 -13.79 -1.42 -10.71
N ALA A 66 -14.54 -2.25 -10.00
CA ALA A 66 -15.74 -2.90 -10.52
C ALA A 66 -16.70 -3.23 -9.38
N PRO A 67 -17.56 -2.29 -8.94
CA PRO A 67 -18.49 -2.47 -7.82
C PRO A 67 -19.34 -3.75 -7.93
N SER A 68 -19.74 -4.13 -9.14
CA SER A 68 -20.54 -5.34 -9.35
C SER A 68 -19.76 -6.64 -9.08
N SER A 69 -18.43 -6.55 -8.95
CA SER A 69 -17.52 -7.69 -8.84
C SER A 69 -17.07 -8.02 -7.42
N VAL A 70 -17.42 -7.20 -6.43
CA VAL A 70 -16.96 -7.33 -5.04
C VAL A 70 -17.22 -8.74 -4.50
N GLY A 71 -16.16 -9.40 -4.04
CA GLY A 71 -16.22 -10.76 -3.49
C GLY A 71 -16.25 -11.88 -4.53
N ARG A 72 -16.18 -11.56 -5.83
CA ARG A 72 -16.04 -12.54 -6.92
C ARG A 72 -14.58 -12.75 -7.31
N ASP A 73 -14.30 -13.90 -7.90
CA ASP A 73 -12.98 -14.20 -8.47
C ASP A 73 -12.71 -13.35 -9.72
N VAL A 74 -11.49 -12.85 -9.88
CA VAL A 74 -11.12 -11.95 -10.99
C VAL A 74 -11.29 -12.60 -12.37
N MET A 75 -11.20 -13.93 -12.45
CA MET A 75 -11.39 -14.68 -13.70
C MET A 75 -12.86 -14.74 -14.11
N GLU A 76 -13.80 -14.57 -13.18
CA GLU A 76 -15.24 -14.51 -13.46
C GLU A 76 -15.67 -13.17 -14.08
N TRP A 77 -14.89 -12.11 -13.86
CA TRP A 77 -15.19 -10.75 -14.34
C TRP A 77 -15.39 -10.73 -15.86
N ARG A 78 -14.60 -11.54 -16.58
CA ARG A 78 -14.68 -11.65 -18.04
C ARG A 78 -15.99 -12.25 -18.52
N LYS A 79 -16.81 -12.91 -17.70
CA LYS A 79 -18.07 -13.51 -18.17
C LYS A 79 -19.26 -12.54 -18.05
N ASP A 80 -19.10 -11.47 -17.30
CA ASP A 80 -20.16 -10.53 -16.96
C ASP A 80 -19.96 -9.22 -17.74
N PRO A 81 -20.86 -8.91 -18.71
CA PRO A 81 -20.75 -7.69 -19.52
C PRO A 81 -20.74 -6.41 -18.67
N LYS A 82 -21.45 -6.40 -17.54
CA LYS A 82 -21.52 -5.25 -16.65
C LYS A 82 -20.18 -5.02 -15.94
N VAL A 83 -19.56 -6.10 -15.45
CA VAL A 83 -18.23 -6.01 -14.83
C VAL A 83 -17.19 -5.56 -15.85
N ARG A 84 -17.27 -6.06 -17.09
CA ARG A 84 -16.38 -5.61 -18.16
C ARG A 84 -16.49 -4.09 -18.39
N GLU A 85 -17.71 -3.57 -18.50
CA GLU A 85 -17.93 -2.13 -18.68
C GLU A 85 -17.36 -1.29 -17.51
N GLU A 86 -17.51 -1.78 -16.27
CA GLU A 86 -16.93 -1.12 -15.09
C GLU A 86 -15.39 -1.15 -15.13
N VAL A 87 -14.80 -2.30 -15.45
CA VAL A 87 -13.34 -2.46 -15.61
C VAL A 87 -12.81 -1.57 -16.73
N ASP A 88 -13.49 -1.50 -17.89
CA ASP A 88 -13.06 -0.68 -19.03
C ASP A 88 -12.99 0.82 -18.64
N LYS A 89 -13.95 1.32 -17.86
CA LYS A 89 -13.91 2.70 -17.32
C LYS A 89 -12.70 2.94 -16.41
N TYR A 90 -12.32 1.93 -15.64
CA TYR A 90 -11.12 1.99 -14.81
C TYR A 90 -9.84 1.99 -15.65
N TYR A 91 -9.77 1.16 -16.70
CA TYR A 91 -8.65 1.20 -17.66
C TYR A 91 -8.53 2.57 -18.31
N ASP A 92 -9.63 3.15 -18.79
CA ASP A 92 -9.65 4.49 -19.37
C ASP A 92 -9.13 5.56 -18.39
N PHE A 93 -9.42 5.41 -17.09
CA PHE A 93 -8.87 6.28 -16.05
C PHE A 93 -7.35 6.08 -15.90
N MET A 94 -6.87 4.85 -15.81
CA MET A 94 -5.44 4.56 -15.68
C MET A 94 -4.64 5.04 -16.91
N GLU A 95 -5.20 4.91 -18.10
CA GLU A 95 -4.56 5.34 -19.36
C GLU A 95 -4.42 6.86 -19.51
N ARG A 96 -5.21 7.65 -18.79
CA ARG A 96 -5.11 9.11 -18.78
C ARG A 96 -4.07 9.65 -17.80
N GLY A 97 -3.61 8.82 -16.86
CA GLY A 97 -2.66 9.22 -15.82
C GLY A 97 -1.21 8.93 -16.18
N ALA A 98 -0.29 9.45 -15.37
CA ALA A 98 1.16 9.31 -15.56
C ALA A 98 1.65 7.85 -15.45
N CYS A 99 0.92 6.98 -14.76
CA CYS A 99 1.29 5.58 -14.51
C CYS A 99 0.74 4.58 -15.53
N LYS A 100 0.26 5.06 -16.68
CA LYS A 100 -0.27 4.23 -17.77
C LYS A 100 0.63 3.05 -18.11
N GLU A 101 1.91 3.29 -18.37
CA GLU A 101 2.82 2.24 -18.85
C GLU A 101 3.05 1.15 -17.80
N SER A 102 3.26 1.54 -16.54
CA SER A 102 3.38 0.60 -15.41
C SER A 102 2.09 -0.20 -15.21
N TRP A 103 0.93 0.44 -15.36
CA TRP A 103 -0.37 -0.23 -15.27
C TRP A 103 -0.56 -1.26 -16.40
N ILE A 104 -0.30 -0.87 -17.65
CA ILE A 104 -0.43 -1.76 -18.82
C ILE A 104 0.48 -2.98 -18.65
N ALA A 105 1.71 -2.79 -18.19
CA ALA A 105 2.65 -3.89 -17.96
C ALA A 105 2.12 -4.87 -16.90
N LEU A 106 1.59 -4.37 -15.77
CA LEU A 106 0.97 -5.21 -14.73
C LEU A 106 -0.28 -5.95 -15.26
N ALA A 107 -1.15 -5.26 -15.98
CA ALA A 107 -2.35 -5.83 -16.58
C ALA A 107 -2.01 -6.95 -17.58
N GLN A 108 -1.02 -6.73 -18.44
CA GLN A 108 -0.55 -7.75 -19.39
C GLN A 108 -0.01 -8.98 -18.64
N CYS A 109 0.78 -8.78 -17.59
CA CYS A 109 1.25 -9.87 -16.73
C CYS A 109 0.10 -10.66 -16.11
N TRP A 110 -0.96 -10.02 -15.60
CA TRP A 110 -2.11 -10.74 -15.03
C TRP A 110 -2.85 -11.62 -16.03
N TYR A 111 -2.77 -11.30 -17.32
CA TYR A 111 -3.41 -12.07 -18.37
C TYR A 111 -2.49 -13.03 -19.11
N ALA A 112 -1.18 -12.93 -18.89
CA ALA A 112 -0.21 -13.90 -19.38
C ALA A 112 -0.30 -15.19 -18.54
N ALA A 113 -0.32 -16.34 -19.22
CA ALA A 113 -0.41 -17.65 -18.56
C ALA A 113 0.88 -18.02 -17.80
N ASP A 114 1.98 -17.33 -18.10
CA ASP A 114 3.35 -17.60 -17.67
C ASP A 114 3.99 -16.43 -16.91
N CYS A 115 3.22 -15.42 -16.49
CA CYS A 115 3.80 -14.37 -15.66
C CYS A 115 4.24 -14.94 -14.29
N ALA A 116 5.53 -14.84 -14.00
CA ALA A 116 6.07 -15.29 -12.72
C ALA A 116 5.54 -14.44 -11.57
N LYS A 117 5.46 -15.02 -10.37
CA LYS A 117 4.99 -14.29 -9.17
C LYS A 117 5.92 -13.11 -8.89
N GLU A 118 7.22 -13.31 -9.05
CA GLU A 118 8.25 -12.31 -8.82
C GLU A 118 8.12 -11.12 -9.79
N ASP A 119 7.77 -11.39 -11.05
CA ASP A 119 7.51 -10.35 -12.05
C ASP A 119 6.25 -9.57 -11.70
N LYS A 120 5.19 -10.26 -11.27
CA LYS A 120 3.95 -9.62 -10.81
C LYS A 120 4.19 -8.73 -9.59
N ASP A 121 4.96 -9.21 -8.61
CA ASP A 121 5.30 -8.45 -7.40
C ASP A 121 6.13 -7.20 -7.77
N LYS A 122 7.10 -7.33 -8.68
CA LYS A 122 7.89 -6.20 -9.20
C LYS A 122 7.03 -5.18 -9.96
N LEU A 123 6.14 -5.63 -10.85
CA LEU A 123 5.24 -4.77 -11.60
C LEU A 123 4.23 -4.05 -10.69
N THR A 124 3.75 -4.75 -9.66
CA THR A 124 2.88 -4.17 -8.63
C THR A 124 3.62 -3.08 -7.85
N PHE A 125 4.88 -3.33 -7.49
CA PHE A 125 5.73 -2.36 -6.81
C PHE A 125 5.99 -1.11 -7.66
N MET A 126 6.43 -1.26 -8.91
CA MET A 126 6.68 -0.11 -9.81
C MET A 126 5.41 0.70 -10.09
N LEU A 127 4.25 0.04 -10.15
CA LEU A 127 2.98 0.75 -10.25
C LEU A 127 2.69 1.54 -8.96
N GLY A 128 2.92 0.93 -7.79
CA GLY A 128 2.75 1.57 -6.48
C GLY A 128 3.57 2.85 -6.35
N GLU A 129 4.89 2.78 -6.62
CA GLU A 129 5.78 3.95 -6.56
C GLU A 129 5.30 5.08 -7.49
N CYS A 130 4.90 4.73 -8.71
CA CYS A 130 4.39 5.73 -9.65
C CYS A 130 3.09 6.38 -9.15
N VAL A 131 2.17 5.55 -8.67
CA VAL A 131 0.85 5.99 -8.21
C VAL A 131 0.94 6.88 -6.96
N GLU A 132 1.92 6.61 -6.09
CA GLU A 132 2.26 7.45 -4.94
C GLU A 132 2.87 8.79 -5.34
N ALA A 133 3.86 8.78 -6.24
CA ALA A 133 4.49 10.00 -6.78
C ALA A 133 3.50 10.90 -7.56
N HIS A 134 2.41 10.31 -8.06
CA HIS A 134 1.32 10.99 -8.76
C HIS A 134 -0.01 10.88 -8.01
N SER A 135 0.07 10.86 -6.68
CA SER A 135 -1.09 10.65 -5.81
C SER A 135 -2.16 11.71 -6.00
N ASP A 136 -1.84 12.93 -6.43
CA ASP A 136 -2.82 13.99 -6.75
C ASP A 136 -3.85 13.56 -7.80
N TYR A 137 -3.42 12.83 -8.83
CA TYR A 137 -4.30 12.27 -9.85
C TYR A 137 -5.02 11.00 -9.35
N TYR A 138 -4.30 10.12 -8.65
CA TYR A 138 -4.81 8.80 -8.27
C TYR A 138 -5.59 8.78 -6.94
N HIS A 139 -5.54 9.86 -6.15
CA HIS A 139 -6.18 9.96 -4.83
C HIS A 139 -7.63 9.44 -4.81
N PRO A 140 -8.52 9.82 -5.76
CA PRO A 140 -9.92 9.39 -5.71
C PRO A 140 -10.12 7.87 -5.78
N VAL A 141 -9.13 7.15 -6.33
CA VAL A 141 -9.15 5.70 -6.47
C VAL A 141 -8.44 5.00 -5.30
N LEU A 142 -7.43 5.66 -4.70
CA LEU A 142 -6.59 5.07 -3.66
C LEU A 142 -7.09 5.35 -2.24
N GLU A 143 -7.70 6.50 -2.01
CA GLU A 143 -8.13 6.96 -0.69
C GLU A 143 -9.03 5.92 0.02
N PRO A 144 -10.04 5.29 -0.63
CA PRO A 144 -10.85 4.27 0.03
C PRO A 144 -10.02 3.06 0.47
N ALA A 145 -9.10 2.61 -0.39
CA ALA A 145 -8.26 1.45 -0.13
C ALA A 145 -7.20 1.71 0.95
N SER A 146 -6.61 2.90 1.00
CA SER A 146 -5.68 3.28 2.07
C SER A 146 -6.37 3.36 3.43
N LYS A 147 -7.52 4.04 3.52
CA LYS A 147 -8.33 4.12 4.74
C LYS A 147 -8.72 2.74 5.27
N VAL A 148 -9.19 1.84 4.41
CA VAL A 148 -9.55 0.49 4.86
C VAL A 148 -8.32 -0.32 5.30
N ALA A 149 -7.15 -0.06 4.72
CA ALA A 149 -5.90 -0.70 5.12
C ALA A 149 -5.55 -0.33 6.56
N GLU A 150 -5.53 0.96 6.85
CA GLU A 150 -5.21 1.52 8.17
C GLU A 150 -6.22 1.04 9.21
N GLU A 151 -7.51 1.26 8.99
CA GLU A 151 -8.57 0.86 9.92
C GLU A 151 -8.54 -0.65 10.22
N GLN A 152 -8.36 -1.48 9.19
CA GLN A 152 -8.34 -2.92 9.37
C GLN A 152 -7.06 -3.40 10.04
N LEU A 153 -5.89 -2.80 9.75
CA LEU A 153 -4.64 -3.13 10.41
C LEU A 153 -4.71 -2.78 11.90
N PHE A 154 -5.08 -1.54 12.23
CA PHE A 154 -5.21 -1.09 13.62
C PHE A 154 -6.21 -1.92 14.41
N LYS A 155 -7.35 -2.27 13.81
CA LYS A 155 -8.35 -3.12 14.45
C LYS A 155 -7.81 -4.51 14.82
N GLU A 156 -7.02 -5.13 13.94
CA GLU A 156 -6.46 -6.47 14.22
C GLU A 156 -5.31 -6.40 15.23
N LEU A 157 -4.51 -5.34 15.19
CA LEU A 157 -3.44 -5.10 16.16
C LEU A 157 -4.01 -4.78 17.55
N ASP A 158 -5.06 -3.94 17.66
CA ASP A 158 -5.79 -3.70 18.91
C ASP A 158 -6.36 -5.00 19.46
N ALA A 159 -7.01 -5.82 18.61
CA ALA A 159 -7.53 -7.12 19.02
C ALA A 159 -6.42 -8.05 19.54
N PHE A 160 -5.27 -8.10 18.87
CA PHE A 160 -4.11 -8.86 19.34
C PHE A 160 -3.65 -8.38 20.73
N VAL A 161 -3.50 -7.08 20.93
CA VAL A 161 -3.06 -6.48 22.20
C VAL A 161 -4.08 -6.67 23.33
N LEU A 162 -5.38 -6.68 23.02
CA LEU A 162 -6.44 -6.97 23.98
C LEU A 162 -6.53 -8.46 24.33
N THR A 163 -6.05 -9.35 23.46
CA THR A 163 -5.96 -10.79 23.80
C THR A 163 -4.75 -11.13 24.68
N SER A 164 -3.75 -10.24 24.76
CA SER A 164 -2.58 -10.40 25.62
C SER A 164 -2.70 -9.70 26.98
N SER A 165 -3.74 -8.88 27.19
CA SER A 165 -4.00 -8.15 28.45
C SER A 165 -5.50 -7.99 28.70
N ASP A 166 -6.01 -8.28 29.91
CA ASP A 166 -7.40 -8.08 30.36
C ASP A 166 -7.85 -6.59 30.42
N GLN A 167 -7.24 -5.71 29.61
CA GLN A 167 -7.44 -4.27 29.65
C GLN A 167 -8.48 -3.76 28.62
N PRO A 168 -9.09 -2.58 28.86
CA PRO A 168 -10.00 -1.94 27.92
C PRO A 168 -9.28 -1.50 26.64
N LYS A 169 -10.07 -1.11 25.61
CA LYS A 169 -9.57 -0.52 24.35
C LYS A 169 -8.45 0.49 24.63
N VAL A 170 -7.32 0.25 24.00
CA VAL A 170 -6.09 0.98 24.20
C VAL A 170 -6.09 2.21 23.27
N GLY A 171 -5.52 3.34 23.70
CA GLY A 171 -5.34 4.50 22.84
C GLY A 171 -4.33 4.21 21.71
N GLU A 172 -4.36 4.97 20.62
CA GLU A 172 -3.46 4.77 19.46
C GLU A 172 -1.96 4.82 19.86
N ASP A 173 -1.60 5.76 20.73
CA ASP A 173 -0.23 5.88 21.26
C ASP A 173 0.20 4.64 22.05
N GLU A 174 -0.66 4.16 22.96
CA GLU A 174 -0.37 2.99 23.81
C GLU A 174 -0.36 1.68 22.99
N LEU A 175 -1.17 1.60 21.92
CA LEU A 175 -1.11 0.48 20.97
C LEU A 175 0.22 0.47 20.22
N THR A 176 0.65 1.65 19.76
CA THR A 176 1.93 1.82 19.07
C THR A 176 3.09 1.41 19.97
N GLU A 177 3.13 1.87 21.22
CA GLU A 177 4.16 1.48 22.20
C GLU A 177 4.23 -0.04 22.38
N ARG A 178 3.08 -0.70 22.56
CA ARG A 178 3.04 -2.16 22.74
C ARG A 178 3.50 -2.93 21.50
N ILE A 179 3.18 -2.45 20.30
CA ILE A 179 3.70 -3.02 19.06
C ILE A 179 5.22 -2.84 18.97
N LEU A 180 5.74 -1.66 19.31
CA LEU A 180 7.18 -1.40 19.34
C LEU A 180 7.89 -2.31 20.36
N GLU A 181 7.34 -2.50 21.55
CA GLU A 181 7.87 -3.43 22.56
C GLU A 181 7.91 -4.87 22.03
N PHE A 182 6.81 -5.32 21.40
CA PHE A 182 6.74 -6.64 20.78
C PHE A 182 7.80 -6.81 19.68
N MET A 183 7.93 -5.85 18.77
CA MET A 183 8.90 -5.92 17.68
C MET A 183 10.34 -5.94 18.20
N ASN A 184 10.63 -5.21 19.28
CA ASN A 184 11.93 -5.20 19.94
C ASN A 184 12.24 -6.46 20.75
N GLY A 185 11.23 -7.24 21.12
CA GLY A 185 11.38 -8.48 21.89
C GLY A 185 11.68 -9.72 21.05
N GLY A 186 11.50 -9.67 19.73
CA GLY A 186 11.62 -10.82 18.84
C GLY A 186 12.92 -10.87 18.02
N ASP A 187 13.11 -11.99 17.32
CA ASP A 187 14.31 -12.29 16.53
C ASP A 187 14.55 -11.34 15.34
N CYS A 188 13.50 -10.62 14.89
CA CYS A 188 13.56 -9.71 13.76
C CYS A 188 13.87 -8.26 14.12
N LYS A 189 14.22 -7.97 15.38
CA LYS A 189 14.59 -6.61 15.83
C LYS A 189 15.60 -5.93 14.91
N GLU A 190 16.67 -6.63 14.53
CA GLU A 190 17.73 -6.07 13.67
C GLU A 190 17.24 -5.72 12.26
N SER A 191 16.19 -6.39 11.77
CA SER A 191 15.54 -6.02 10.50
C SER A 191 14.49 -4.93 10.66
N PHE A 192 13.97 -4.77 11.87
CA PHE A 192 12.93 -3.80 12.22
C PHE A 192 13.50 -2.39 12.44
N THR A 193 14.58 -2.26 13.23
CA THR A 193 15.16 -0.96 13.60
C THR A 193 15.46 -0.06 12.39
N PRO A 194 16.12 -0.53 11.31
CA PRO A 194 16.43 0.34 10.18
C PRO A 194 15.20 0.81 9.40
N TRP A 195 14.11 0.03 9.42
CA TRP A 195 12.84 0.44 8.83
C TRP A 195 12.14 1.48 9.70
N LEU A 196 12.13 1.28 11.02
CA LEU A 196 11.57 2.22 11.98
C LEU A 196 12.30 3.57 11.96
N ASP A 197 13.64 3.56 11.89
CA ASP A 197 14.46 4.77 11.84
C ASP A 197 14.06 5.66 10.66
N ILE A 198 13.83 5.07 9.48
CA ILE A 198 13.40 5.83 8.29
C ILE A 198 12.04 6.49 8.51
N ILE A 199 11.07 5.76 9.07
CA ILE A 199 9.73 6.30 9.33
C ILE A 199 9.79 7.47 10.32
N ILE A 200 10.62 7.37 11.35
CA ILE A 200 10.81 8.45 12.32
C ILE A 200 11.46 9.66 11.64
N GLU A 201 12.51 9.45 10.84
CA GLU A 201 13.17 10.52 10.09
C GLU A 201 12.20 11.24 9.13
N GLU A 202 11.32 10.50 8.45
CA GLU A 202 10.27 11.07 7.58
C GLU A 202 9.27 11.91 8.37
N ALA A 203 8.73 11.38 9.48
CA ALA A 203 7.78 12.10 10.32
C ALA A 203 8.38 13.39 10.93
N GLU A 204 9.64 13.35 11.35
CA GLU A 204 10.36 14.53 11.84
C GLU A 204 10.56 15.58 10.74
N ALA A 205 10.89 15.15 9.52
CA ALA A 205 11.05 16.05 8.38
C ALA A 205 9.72 16.73 7.97
N GLU A 206 8.60 15.99 7.97
CA GLU A 206 7.27 16.53 7.71
C GLU A 206 6.81 17.54 8.77
N ALA A 207 7.06 17.22 10.05
CA ALA A 207 6.76 18.13 11.16
C ALA A 207 7.57 19.43 11.05
N ALA A 208 8.86 19.34 10.68
CA ALA A 208 9.72 20.51 10.47
C ALA A 208 9.35 21.33 9.23
N ALA A 209 8.84 20.69 8.16
CA ALA A 209 8.35 21.40 6.98
C ALA A 209 7.02 22.13 7.23
N SER A 210 6.25 21.69 8.24
CA SER A 210 4.94 22.24 8.61
C SER A 210 5.01 23.33 9.68
N SER A 211 6.19 23.59 10.27
CA SER A 211 6.44 24.57 11.35
C SER A 211 7.01 25.89 10.83
#